data_AF-A0A6L4B9P7-F1
#
_entry.id   AF-A0A6L4B9P7-F1
#
_cell.length_a   1.000
_cell.length_b   1.000
_cell.length_c   1.000
_cell.angle_alpha   90.00
_cell.angle_beta   90.00
_cell.angle_gamma   90.00
#
_symmetry.space_group_name_H-M   'P 1'
#
loop_
_entity.id
_entity.type
_entity.pdbx_description
1 polymer ?
#
loop_
_entity_poly.entity_id
_entity_poly.type
_entity_poly.pdbx_seq_one_letter_code
_entity_poly.pdbx_strand_id
1 'polypeptide(L)'
;MTLPFRRSFIRRLAVTGGGLLLAGCAGLPFGLEKPDVSIAGIRLLDGNLIEQRFVLTLRITNPNRVEIPIEGLNFDLDLNEQPFARGVSNRALVVPRLGEATMDVTVSTGLNGWLRQLGELGKGRDKADYRIRGRLVTGSLGGFDFDRRGQVDLARLLGRFGERLDKGFGKGPGKGGEAAPPPSERF
;
A
#
# COMPACT_ATOMS: atom_id res chain seq x y z
N MET A 1 -9.22 15.04 79.01
CA MET A 1 -8.44 13.90 78.48
C MET A 1 -8.65 13.83 76.98
N THR A 2 -7.55 13.96 76.24
CA THR A 2 -7.41 13.97 74.78
C THR A 2 -7.68 12.60 74.16
N LEU A 3 -8.27 12.56 72.94
CA LEU A 3 -7.67 11.89 71.78
C LEU A 3 -8.50 12.18 70.49
N PRO A 4 -7.87 12.68 69.41
CA PRO A 4 -8.49 13.04 68.14
C PRO A 4 -8.43 11.87 67.13
N PHE A 5 -9.49 11.64 66.36
CA PHE A 5 -9.41 10.68 65.24
C PHE A 5 -10.18 11.14 63.98
N ARG A 6 -9.44 11.84 63.12
CA ARG A 6 -9.43 11.67 61.65
C ARG A 6 -10.78 11.75 60.92
N ARG A 7 -11.38 12.94 60.86
CA ARG A 7 -12.39 13.32 59.85
C ARG A 7 -11.86 13.36 58.40
N SER A 8 -10.57 13.07 58.19
CA SER A 8 -9.92 13.01 56.88
C SER A 8 -10.29 11.79 56.02
N PHE A 9 -11.19 10.91 56.47
CA PHE A 9 -11.59 9.71 55.73
C PHE A 9 -12.70 9.92 54.69
N ILE A 10 -13.46 11.01 54.76
CA ILE A 10 -14.56 11.27 53.81
C ILE A 10 -14.03 11.83 52.47
N ARG A 11 -12.83 12.43 52.46
CA ARG A 11 -12.22 13.01 51.24
C ARG A 11 -11.48 12.00 50.36
N ARG A 12 -11.41 10.72 50.76
CA ARG A 12 -10.77 9.66 49.95
C ARG A 12 -11.75 8.70 49.29
N LEU A 13 -13.04 8.77 49.62
CA LEU A 13 -14.08 7.90 49.06
C LEU A 13 -14.75 8.43 47.77
N ALA A 14 -14.24 9.53 47.21
CA ALA A 14 -14.72 10.10 45.94
C ALA A 14 -13.68 10.01 44.80
N VAL A 15 -12.53 9.38 45.04
CA VAL A 15 -11.47 9.18 44.01
C VAL A 15 -11.40 7.71 43.58
N THR A 16 -12.07 6.80 44.27
CA THR A 16 -12.06 5.34 44.00
C THR A 16 -13.35 4.87 43.32
N GLY A 17 -14.01 5.74 42.55
CA GLY A 17 -15.09 5.38 41.62
C GLY A 17 -14.48 4.95 40.29
N GLY A 18 -13.86 3.77 40.29
CA GLY A 18 -13.12 3.22 39.16
C GLY A 18 -13.96 3.19 37.89
N GLY A 19 -13.53 3.97 36.89
CA GLY A 19 -13.97 3.88 35.51
C GLY A 19 -13.56 2.54 34.90
N LEU A 20 -14.39 1.53 35.07
CA LEU A 20 -14.17 0.16 34.60
C LEU A 20 -15.05 -0.22 33.40
N LEU A 21 -15.43 0.77 32.56
CA LEU A 21 -16.41 0.56 31.49
C LEU A 21 -15.95 0.87 30.06
N LEU A 22 -14.66 1.06 29.76
CA LEU A 22 -14.23 1.42 28.39
C LEU A 22 -13.01 0.64 27.87
N ALA A 23 -13.04 -0.69 27.92
CA ALA A 23 -12.05 -1.50 27.21
C ALA A 23 -12.66 -2.69 26.46
N GLY A 24 -13.74 -2.45 25.72
CA GLY A 24 -14.16 -3.34 24.63
C GLY A 24 -13.46 -2.92 23.34
N CYS A 25 -12.17 -3.24 23.18
CA CYS A 25 -11.52 -3.07 21.89
C CYS A 25 -12.13 -4.06 20.89
N ALA A 26 -12.64 -3.53 19.78
CA ALA A 26 -13.23 -4.26 18.67
C ALA A 26 -12.30 -5.35 18.13
N GLY A 27 -12.40 -6.56 18.68
CA GLY A 27 -11.79 -7.76 18.13
C GLY A 27 -12.57 -8.21 16.91
N LEU A 28 -11.89 -8.42 15.79
CA LEU A 28 -12.46 -9.09 14.63
C LEU A 28 -13.09 -10.42 15.06
N PRO A 29 -14.25 -10.81 14.50
CA PRO A 29 -15.05 -11.94 14.99
C PRO A 29 -14.38 -13.33 14.91
N PHE A 30 -13.15 -13.43 14.39
CA PHE A 30 -12.44 -14.69 14.18
C PHE A 30 -11.01 -14.74 14.75
N GLY A 31 -10.59 -13.74 15.54
CA GLY A 31 -9.24 -13.72 16.13
C GLY A 31 -8.09 -13.55 15.12
N LEU A 32 -8.40 -13.25 13.85
CA LEU A 32 -7.42 -12.85 12.85
C LEU A 32 -7.07 -11.37 13.02
N GLU A 33 -5.79 -11.07 12.90
CA GLU A 33 -5.28 -9.71 12.87
C GLU A 33 -5.40 -9.12 11.46
N LYS A 34 -5.61 -7.80 11.38
CA LYS A 34 -5.83 -7.10 10.12
C LYS A 34 -4.55 -7.15 9.27
N PRO A 35 -4.64 -7.56 7.99
CA PRO A 35 -3.54 -7.40 7.05
C PRO A 35 -3.18 -5.93 6.87
N ASP A 36 -1.90 -5.67 6.67
CA ASP A 36 -1.41 -4.34 6.35
C ASP A 36 -1.38 -4.13 4.83
N VAL A 37 -1.83 -2.97 4.37
CA VAL A 37 -1.76 -2.58 2.95
C VAL A 37 -0.95 -1.31 2.80
N SER A 38 0.13 -1.38 2.04
CA SER A 38 1.05 -0.26 1.80
C SER A 38 1.36 -0.10 0.32
N ILE A 39 1.86 1.07 -0.07
CA ILE A 39 2.27 1.34 -1.45
C ILE A 39 3.74 0.95 -1.61
N ALA A 40 4.00 -0.05 -2.45
CA ALA A 40 5.35 -0.46 -2.82
C ALA A 40 5.86 0.26 -4.08
N GLY A 41 4.97 0.79 -4.91
CA GLY A 41 5.35 1.55 -6.10
C GLY A 41 4.19 2.22 -6.81
N ILE A 42 4.50 3.24 -7.59
CA ILE A 42 3.56 3.98 -8.44
C ILE A 42 4.23 4.17 -9.80
N ARG A 43 3.51 3.89 -10.88
CA ARG A 43 4.00 4.06 -12.26
C ARG A 43 2.92 4.67 -13.12
N LEU A 44 3.21 5.77 -13.83
CA LEU A 44 2.33 6.25 -14.90
C LEU A 44 2.29 5.19 -16.00
N LEU A 45 1.08 4.79 -16.39
CA LEU A 45 0.83 3.87 -17.47
C LEU A 45 0.69 4.64 -18.78
N ASP A 46 -0.29 5.53 -18.80
CA ASP A 46 -0.62 6.43 -19.89
C ASP A 46 -1.40 7.63 -19.30
N GLY A 47 -1.63 8.65 -20.12
CA GLY A 47 -2.37 9.82 -19.69
C GLY A 47 -2.67 10.73 -20.87
N ASN A 48 -3.82 11.41 -20.82
CA ASN A 48 -4.19 12.46 -21.77
C ASN A 48 -4.31 13.80 -21.01
N LEU A 49 -4.85 14.85 -21.65
CA LEU A 49 -4.94 16.14 -20.97
C LEU A 49 -5.92 16.14 -19.79
N ILE A 50 -6.82 15.15 -19.69
CA ILE A 50 -7.93 15.12 -18.72
C ILE A 50 -7.70 14.04 -17.65
N GLU A 51 -7.32 12.84 -18.07
CA GLU A 51 -7.22 11.65 -17.22
C GLU A 51 -5.84 11.02 -17.32
N GLN A 52 -5.24 10.78 -16.15
CA GLN A 52 -3.93 10.14 -16.01
C GLN A 52 -4.13 8.78 -15.36
N ARG A 53 -3.55 7.74 -15.95
CA ARG A 53 -3.69 6.35 -15.47
C ARG A 53 -2.37 5.88 -14.89
N PHE A 54 -2.44 5.31 -13.70
CA PHE A 54 -1.31 4.81 -12.96
C PHE A 54 -1.49 3.33 -12.65
N VAL A 55 -0.40 2.59 -12.61
CA VAL A 55 -0.31 1.30 -11.94
C VAL A 55 0.26 1.53 -10.54
N LEU A 56 -0.54 1.21 -9.53
CA LEU A 56 -0.12 1.15 -8.14
C LEU A 56 0.24 -0.28 -7.78
N THR A 57 1.47 -0.49 -7.31
CA THR A 57 1.88 -1.77 -6.72
C THR A 57 1.61 -1.71 -5.23
N LEU A 58 0.57 -2.41 -4.78
CA LEU A 58 0.21 -2.55 -3.38
C LEU A 58 0.95 -3.74 -2.79
N ARG A 59 1.47 -3.59 -1.57
CA ARG A 59 2.05 -4.66 -0.76
C ARG A 59 1.09 -4.98 0.37
N ILE A 60 0.67 -6.23 0.43
CA ILE A 60 -0.24 -6.76 1.42
C ILE A 60 0.57 -7.66 2.35
N THR A 61 0.66 -7.30 3.63
CA THR A 61 1.41 -8.04 4.65
C THR A 61 0.44 -8.76 5.56
N ASN A 62 0.64 -10.07 5.73
CA ASN A 62 -0.19 -10.93 6.55
C ASN A 62 0.51 -11.26 7.87
N PRO A 63 0.10 -10.65 9.00
CA PRO A 63 0.64 -10.97 10.31
C PRO A 63 0.11 -12.30 10.89
N ASN A 64 -0.82 -12.97 10.21
CA ASN A 64 -1.48 -14.17 10.71
C ASN A 64 -0.69 -15.45 10.39
N ARG A 65 -0.92 -16.47 11.21
CA ARG A 65 -0.35 -17.83 11.04
C ARG A 65 -1.09 -18.68 10.01
N VAL A 66 -2.12 -18.12 9.40
CA VAL A 66 -2.90 -18.72 8.30
C VAL A 66 -2.72 -17.87 7.05
N GLU A 67 -2.82 -18.49 5.88
CA GLU A 67 -2.85 -17.75 4.61
C GLU A 67 -4.19 -17.02 4.44
N ILE A 68 -4.16 -15.95 3.64
CA ILE A 68 -5.36 -15.13 3.38
C ILE A 68 -5.62 -15.13 1.87
N PRO A 69 -6.69 -15.78 1.39
CA PRO A 69 -7.15 -15.63 0.02
C PRO A 69 -7.78 -14.25 -0.16
N ILE A 70 -7.22 -13.47 -1.08
CA ILE A 70 -7.77 -12.18 -1.54
C ILE A 70 -8.49 -12.45 -2.86
N GLU A 71 -9.75 -12.07 -2.97
CA GLU A 71 -10.55 -12.12 -4.20
C GLU A 71 -10.54 -10.77 -4.93
N GLY A 72 -10.34 -9.69 -4.18
CA GLY A 72 -10.29 -8.35 -4.72
C GLY A 72 -10.13 -7.30 -3.62
N LEU A 73 -10.13 -6.04 -4.03
CA LEU A 73 -10.05 -4.92 -3.12
C LEU A 73 -10.63 -3.66 -3.75
N ASN A 74 -10.99 -2.70 -2.90
CA ASN A 74 -11.24 -1.32 -3.28
C ASN A 74 -10.52 -0.37 -2.31
N PHE A 75 -10.16 0.82 -2.77
CA PHE A 75 -9.56 1.84 -1.93
C PHE A 75 -9.68 3.26 -2.50
N ASP A 76 -9.55 4.20 -1.58
CA ASP A 76 -9.24 5.61 -1.81
C ASP A 76 -7.78 5.88 -1.44
N LEU A 77 -7.09 6.66 -2.28
CA LEU A 77 -5.73 7.12 -2.06
C LEU A 77 -5.71 8.64 -1.98
N ASP A 78 -5.23 9.14 -0.85
CA ASP A 78 -4.93 10.56 -0.64
C ASP A 78 -3.41 10.77 -0.70
N LEU A 79 -2.97 11.84 -1.35
CA LEU A 79 -1.58 12.33 -1.32
C LEU A 79 -1.57 13.74 -0.73
N ASN A 80 -0.69 14.00 0.24
CA ASN A 80 -0.59 15.27 0.97
C ASN A 80 -1.97 15.75 1.47
N GLU A 81 -2.72 14.82 2.08
CA GLU A 81 -4.08 15.02 2.61
C GLU A 81 -5.16 15.37 1.57
N GLN A 82 -4.85 15.24 0.28
CA GLN A 82 -5.78 15.54 -0.80
C GLN A 82 -6.16 14.27 -1.58
N PRO A 83 -7.43 14.12 -1.99
CA PRO A 83 -7.85 13.00 -2.82
C PRO A 83 -7.02 12.93 -4.11
N PHE A 84 -6.37 11.78 -4.33
CA PHE A 84 -5.53 11.57 -5.50
C PHE A 84 -6.17 10.58 -6.47
N ALA A 85 -6.53 9.38 -6.01
CA ALA A 85 -7.07 8.34 -6.89
C ALA A 85 -7.98 7.38 -6.13
N ARG A 86 -8.81 6.65 -6.88
CA ARG A 86 -9.60 5.52 -6.40
C ARG A 86 -9.26 4.29 -7.21
N GLY A 87 -9.22 3.14 -6.55
CA GLY A 87 -8.85 1.88 -7.17
C GLY A 87 -9.82 0.76 -6.82
N VAL A 88 -10.09 -0.10 -7.80
CA VAL A 88 -10.83 -1.34 -7.63
C VAL A 88 -10.10 -2.43 -8.40
N SER A 89 -9.95 -3.60 -7.78
CA SER A 89 -9.35 -4.78 -8.40
C SER A 89 -10.15 -6.01 -8.03
N ASN A 90 -10.44 -6.85 -9.01
CA ASN A 90 -11.00 -8.20 -8.84
C ASN A 90 -9.94 -9.30 -9.01
N ARG A 91 -8.65 -8.93 -8.92
CA ARG A 91 -7.56 -9.88 -9.07
C ARG A 91 -7.44 -10.73 -7.81
N ALA A 92 -7.58 -12.04 -7.99
CA ALA A 92 -7.34 -12.98 -6.91
C ALA A 92 -5.84 -13.20 -6.64
N LEU A 93 -5.46 -13.32 -5.38
CA LEU A 93 -4.13 -13.79 -4.94
C LEU A 93 -4.23 -14.40 -3.55
N VAL A 94 -3.22 -15.19 -3.16
CA VAL A 94 -3.11 -15.70 -1.79
C VAL A 94 -1.92 -15.03 -1.12
N VAL A 95 -2.15 -14.42 0.05
CA VAL A 95 -1.08 -13.88 0.89
C VAL A 95 -0.63 -14.99 1.84
N PRO A 96 0.64 -15.44 1.78
CA PRO A 96 1.12 -16.52 2.62
C PRO A 96 1.04 -16.17 4.11
N ARG A 97 1.00 -17.18 4.98
CA ARG A 97 1.09 -16.98 6.43
C ARG A 97 2.39 -16.25 6.80
N LEU A 98 2.32 -15.30 7.73
CA LEU A 98 3.47 -14.54 8.23
C LEU A 98 4.36 -13.99 7.09
N GLY A 99 3.75 -13.51 6.01
CA GLY A 99 4.44 -13.12 4.79
C GLY A 99 3.74 -11.99 4.05
N GLU A 100 4.23 -11.69 2.85
CA GLU A 100 3.72 -10.61 2.03
C GLU A 100 3.47 -11.05 0.58
N ALA A 101 2.56 -10.34 -0.09
CA ALA A 101 2.33 -10.47 -1.52
C ALA A 101 2.08 -9.08 -2.13
N THR A 102 2.33 -8.94 -3.43
CA THR A 102 2.09 -7.68 -4.15
C THR A 102 0.97 -7.80 -5.17
N MET A 103 0.14 -6.77 -5.27
CA MET A 103 -0.92 -6.64 -6.27
C MET A 103 -0.76 -5.33 -7.04
N ASP A 104 -0.73 -5.43 -8.37
CA ASP A 104 -0.80 -4.26 -9.24
C ASP A 104 -2.26 -3.89 -9.48
N VAL A 105 -2.61 -2.62 -9.22
CA VAL A 105 -3.95 -2.06 -9.40
C VAL A 105 -3.87 -0.82 -10.28
N THR A 106 -4.64 -0.80 -11.35
CA THR A 106 -4.76 0.38 -12.21
C THR A 106 -5.73 1.36 -11.58
N VAL A 107 -5.28 2.61 -11.43
CA VAL A 107 -6.09 3.72 -10.94
C VAL A 107 -6.03 4.86 -11.92
N SER A 108 -7.04 5.73 -11.90
CA SER A 108 -7.02 6.97 -12.64
C SER A 108 -7.20 8.19 -11.73
N THR A 109 -6.60 9.29 -12.15
CA THR A 109 -6.68 10.60 -11.50
C THR A 109 -6.88 11.68 -12.56
N GLY A 110 -7.57 12.76 -12.17
CA GLY A 110 -7.78 13.91 -13.05
C GLY A 110 -6.53 14.79 -13.16
N LEU A 111 -6.46 15.60 -14.22
CA LEU A 111 -5.39 16.57 -14.44
C LEU A 111 -5.10 17.45 -13.21
N ASN A 112 -6.15 17.91 -12.51
CA ASN A 112 -5.99 18.78 -11.34
C ASN A 112 -5.23 18.10 -10.20
N GLY A 113 -5.49 16.81 -9.94
CA GLY A 113 -4.75 16.04 -8.93
C GLY A 113 -3.30 15.86 -9.32
N TRP A 114 -3.04 15.59 -10.60
CA TRP A 114 -1.70 15.43 -11.16
C TRP A 114 -0.87 16.72 -11.13
N LEU A 115 -1.41 17.85 -11.60
CA LEU A 115 -0.72 19.14 -11.64
C LEU A 115 -0.36 19.65 -10.24
N ARG A 116 -1.23 19.44 -9.25
CA ARG A 116 -0.92 19.76 -7.85
C ARG A 116 0.31 19.01 -7.37
N GLN A 117 0.42 17.73 -7.72
CA GLN A 117 1.55 16.92 -7.32
C GLN A 117 2.87 17.37 -7.96
N LEU A 118 2.83 17.78 -9.23
CA LEU A 118 3.98 18.38 -9.90
C LEU A 118 4.39 19.72 -9.26
N GLY A 119 3.41 20.54 -8.86
CA GLY A 119 3.67 21.79 -8.13
C GLY A 119 4.34 21.57 -6.77
N GLU A 120 4.00 20.50 -6.07
CA GLU A 120 4.67 20.14 -4.80
C GLU A 120 6.10 19.64 -5.02
N LEU A 121 6.35 18.85 -6.08
CA LEU A 121 7.70 18.42 -6.47
C LEU A 121 8.59 19.62 -6.85
N GLY A 122 8.06 20.60 -7.59
CA GLY A 122 8.78 21.81 -7.96
C GLY A 122 9.22 22.70 -6.78
N LYS A 123 8.64 22.48 -5.58
CA LYS A 123 9.03 23.15 -4.33
C LYS A 123 10.14 22.39 -3.57
N GLY A 124 10.73 21.36 -4.17
CA GLY A 124 11.76 20.52 -3.54
C GLY A 124 11.22 19.45 -2.59
N ARG A 125 9.92 19.11 -2.68
CA ARG A 125 9.33 18.01 -1.91
C ARG A 125 9.37 16.72 -2.75
N ASP A 126 10.48 16.00 -2.65
CA ASP A 126 10.67 14.73 -3.38
C ASP A 126 9.84 13.58 -2.80
N LYS A 127 9.27 13.77 -1.60
CA LYS A 127 8.39 12.82 -0.91
C LYS A 127 7.00 13.42 -0.75
N ALA A 128 5.98 12.60 -0.95
CA ALA A 128 4.61 12.90 -0.54
C ALA A 128 4.17 11.97 0.58
N ASP A 129 3.48 12.56 1.56
CA ASP A 129 2.71 11.79 2.52
C ASP A 129 1.50 11.19 1.80
N TYR A 130 1.17 9.95 2.10
CA TYR A 130 -0.02 9.30 1.56
C TYR A 130 -0.88 8.73 2.66
N ARG A 131 -2.17 8.59 2.37
CA ARG A 131 -3.11 7.78 3.15
C ARG A 131 -3.89 6.90 2.19
N ILE A 132 -3.84 5.59 2.41
CA ILE A 132 -4.63 4.61 1.66
C ILE A 132 -5.67 4.00 2.58
N ARG A 133 -6.93 4.01 2.16
CA ARG A 133 -8.08 3.50 2.92
C ARG A 133 -8.94 2.63 2.05
N GLY A 134 -9.40 1.50 2.54
CA GLY A 134 -10.21 0.62 1.73
C GLY A 134 -10.56 -0.69 2.40
N ARG A 135 -10.98 -1.65 1.58
CA ARG A 135 -11.38 -2.98 2.02
C ARG A 135 -10.77 -4.06 1.12
N LEU A 136 -10.13 -5.05 1.75
CA LEU A 136 -9.78 -6.33 1.14
C LEU A 136 -11.00 -7.26 1.19
N VAL A 137 -11.29 -7.93 0.08
CA VAL A 137 -12.36 -8.95 -0.01
C VAL A 137 -11.73 -10.32 -0.01
N THR A 138 -12.15 -11.19 0.93
CA THR A 138 -11.47 -12.45 1.23
C THR A 138 -12.43 -13.66 1.22
N GLY A 139 -13.49 -13.58 0.43
CA GLY A 139 -14.48 -14.65 0.30
C GLY A 139 -15.11 -15.06 1.63
N SER A 140 -14.92 -16.32 2.02
CA SER A 140 -15.47 -16.91 3.25
C SER A 140 -14.95 -16.29 4.55
N LEU A 141 -13.80 -15.61 4.52
CA LEU A 141 -13.29 -14.84 5.66
C LEU A 141 -13.94 -13.45 5.79
N GLY A 142 -14.85 -13.09 4.87
CA GLY A 142 -15.49 -11.79 4.80
C GLY A 142 -14.57 -10.76 4.13
N GLY A 143 -14.11 -9.77 4.90
CA GLY A 143 -13.18 -8.77 4.40
C GLY A 143 -12.48 -7.99 5.52
N PHE A 144 -11.37 -7.35 5.17
CA PHE A 144 -10.57 -6.55 6.09
C PHE A 144 -10.55 -5.09 5.65
N ASP A 145 -11.07 -4.22 6.51
CA ASP A 145 -10.89 -2.77 6.35
C ASP A 145 -9.46 -2.39 6.73
N PHE A 146 -8.84 -1.54 5.92
CA PHE A 146 -7.50 -1.02 6.15
C PHE A 146 -7.46 0.51 6.03
N ASP A 147 -6.58 1.13 6.82
CA ASP A 147 -6.27 2.55 6.79
C ASP A 147 -4.79 2.71 7.15
N ARG A 148 -3.97 3.08 6.17
CA ARG A 148 -2.52 3.22 6.35
C ARG A 148 -2.04 4.56 5.84
N ARG A 149 -1.22 5.21 6.66
CA ARG A 149 -0.42 6.37 6.27
C ARG A 149 1.04 5.99 6.03
N GLY A 150 1.71 6.70 5.14
CA GLY A 150 3.12 6.52 4.88
C GLY A 150 3.68 7.62 4.00
N GLN A 151 4.91 7.43 3.52
CA GLN A 151 5.55 8.34 2.58
C GLN A 151 5.94 7.59 1.31
N VAL A 152 5.71 8.22 0.17
CA VAL A 152 6.19 7.76 -1.13
C VAL A 152 7.13 8.82 -1.69
N ASP A 153 8.36 8.42 -2.01
CA ASP A 153 9.26 9.23 -2.83
C ASP A 153 8.63 9.30 -4.21
N LEU A 154 8.31 10.47 -4.76
CA LEU A 154 7.69 10.55 -6.09
C LEU A 154 8.72 10.67 -7.21
N ALA A 155 9.86 11.28 -6.89
CA ALA A 155 10.93 11.51 -7.84
C ALA A 155 11.49 10.17 -8.37
N ARG A 156 11.58 9.14 -7.53
CA ARG A 156 11.99 7.78 -7.96
C ARG A 156 11.02 7.13 -8.95
N LEU A 157 9.74 7.50 -8.91
CA LEU A 157 8.68 6.93 -9.77
C LEU A 157 8.89 7.49 -11.15
N LEU A 158 9.05 8.82 -11.20
CA LEU A 158 9.19 9.66 -12.38
C LEU A 158 10.59 9.59 -13.00
N GLY A 159 11.62 9.30 -12.20
CA GLY A 159 13.00 9.13 -12.66
C GLY A 159 13.24 7.81 -13.40
N ARG A 160 12.53 6.73 -13.03
CA ARG A 160 12.62 5.43 -13.72
C ARG A 160 12.15 5.48 -15.19
N PHE A 161 11.47 6.55 -15.58
CA PHE A 161 11.06 6.81 -16.96
C PHE A 161 12.27 7.10 -17.86
N GLY A 162 13.25 7.88 -17.39
CA GLY A 162 14.44 8.21 -18.17
C GLY A 162 15.32 6.98 -18.44
N GLU A 163 15.48 6.11 -17.44
CA GLU A 163 16.40 4.97 -17.51
C GLU A 163 15.90 3.82 -18.39
N ARG A 164 14.58 3.70 -18.61
CA ARG A 164 13.99 2.67 -19.51
C ARG A 164 13.97 3.11 -20.97
N LEU A 165 13.92 4.41 -21.25
CA LEU A 165 14.05 4.93 -22.61
C LEU A 165 15.48 4.76 -23.14
N ASP A 166 16.49 4.88 -22.28
CA ASP A 166 17.89 4.60 -22.62
C ASP A 166 18.15 3.12 -22.97
N LYS A 167 17.52 2.20 -22.21
CA LYS A 167 17.68 0.74 -22.42
C LYS A 167 16.78 0.15 -23.52
N GLY A 168 15.90 0.94 -24.13
CA GLY A 168 14.96 0.49 -25.18
C GLY A 168 15.45 0.70 -26.62
N PHE A 169 16.52 1.48 -26.83
CA PHE A 169 17.07 1.80 -28.15
C PHE A 169 18.57 1.51 -28.22
N GLY A 170 18.95 0.26 -27.99
CA GLY A 170 20.35 -0.13 -28.14
C GLY A 170 20.54 -1.64 -28.05
N LYS A 171 20.90 -2.24 -29.20
CA LYS A 171 21.37 -3.61 -29.37
C LYS A 171 20.28 -4.66 -29.62
N GLY A 172 19.80 -4.68 -30.87
CA GLY A 172 19.31 -5.92 -31.45
C GLY A 172 20.41 -7.00 -31.41
N PRO A 173 20.04 -8.29 -31.34
CA PRO A 173 21.03 -9.37 -31.29
C PRO A 173 21.85 -9.35 -32.58
N GLY A 174 23.15 -9.12 -32.43
CA GLY A 174 24.11 -9.25 -33.51
C GLY A 174 24.04 -10.64 -34.12
N LYS A 175 23.76 -10.70 -35.41
CA LYS A 175 24.05 -11.87 -36.23
C LYS A 175 25.57 -12.04 -36.30
N GLY A 176 26.06 -13.25 -36.07
CA GLY A 176 27.48 -13.56 -36.18
C GLY A 176 27.88 -14.88 -35.53
N GLY A 177 27.16 -15.96 -35.85
CA GLY A 177 27.58 -17.32 -35.56
C GLY A 177 27.71 -18.07 -36.88
N GLU A 178 28.87 -17.95 -37.51
CA GLU A 178 29.27 -18.76 -38.66
C GLU A 178 29.37 -20.22 -38.20
N ALA A 179 28.49 -21.08 -38.70
CA ALA A 179 28.58 -22.51 -38.53
C ALA A 179 29.59 -23.07 -39.54
N ALA A 180 30.67 -23.68 -39.06
CA ALA A 180 31.62 -24.41 -39.88
C ALA A 180 30.92 -25.57 -40.62
N PRO A 181 31.19 -25.81 -41.92
CA PRO A 181 30.65 -26.96 -42.62
C PRO A 181 31.29 -28.26 -42.08
N PRO A 182 30.53 -29.38 -42.02
CA PRO A 182 31.07 -30.65 -41.56
C PRO A 182 32.15 -31.17 -42.53
N PRO A 183 33.17 -31.91 -42.01
CA PRO A 183 34.19 -32.51 -42.86
C PRO A 183 33.54 -33.55 -43.77
N SER A 184 33.84 -33.44 -45.06
CA SER A 184 33.51 -34.44 -46.06
C SER A 184 34.17 -35.77 -45.70
N GLU A 185 33.36 -36.72 -45.25
CA GLU A 185 33.77 -38.12 -45.22
C GLU A 185 33.87 -38.62 -46.66
N ARG A 186 35.12 -38.93 -47.03
CA ARG A 186 35.51 -39.68 -48.21
C ARG A 186 34.76 -41.00 -48.20
N PHE A 187 34.01 -41.31 -49.26
CA PHE A 187 33.93 -42.62 -49.92
C PHE A 187 33.40 -42.44 -51.33
#